data_AF-A0A382PT71-F1
#
_entry.id   AF-A0A382PT71-F1
#
_cell.length_a   1.000
_cell.length_b   1.000
_cell.length_c   1.000
_cell.angle_alpha   90.00
_cell.angle_beta   90.00
_cell.angle_gamma   90.00
#
_symmetry.space_group_name_H-M   'P 1'
#
loop_
_entity.id
_entity.type
_entity.pdbx_description
1 polymer ?
#
loop_
_entity_poly.entity_id
_entity_poly.type
_entity_poly.pdbx_seq_one_letter_code
_entity_poly.pdbx_strand_id
1 'polypeptide(L)'
;MPVSKNKVIKIAENAIDACKDIGGNKWVVKAQVHAGGRGKSGGVKLISSPEDAVDFANQWLGKRMVTYQTDEQGQLVNAILIEECIDIAQELYLS
;
A
#
# COMPACT_ATOMS: atom_id res chain seq x y z
N MET A 1 11.51 -14.27 -9.83
CA MET A 1 10.48 -14.81 -8.90
C MET A 1 9.14 -14.20 -9.29
N PRO A 2 8.04 -14.97 -9.28
CA PRO A 2 6.72 -14.41 -9.55
C PRO A 2 6.32 -13.41 -8.45
N VAL A 3 5.68 -12.31 -8.85
CA VAL A 3 5.11 -11.28 -7.97
C VAL A 3 3.79 -10.78 -8.54
N SER A 4 2.90 -10.27 -7.70
CA SER A 4 1.61 -9.69 -8.11
C SER A 4 1.79 -8.48 -9.02
N LYS A 5 0.84 -8.24 -9.93
CA LYS A 5 0.81 -6.99 -10.70
C LYS A 5 0.67 -5.80 -9.74
N ASN A 6 1.48 -4.78 -9.93
CA ASN A 6 1.51 -3.63 -9.04
C ASN A 6 2.01 -2.37 -9.74
N LYS A 7 1.72 -1.22 -9.12
CA LYS A 7 2.19 0.11 -9.51
C LYS A 7 2.55 0.90 -8.26
N VAL A 8 3.59 1.73 -8.38
CA VAL A 8 3.98 2.68 -7.33
C VAL A 8 3.54 4.08 -7.75
N ILE A 9 2.88 4.78 -6.83
CA ILE A 9 2.49 6.19 -7.00
C ILE A 9 3.21 7.07 -5.98
N LYS A 10 3.48 8.32 -6.37
CA LYS A 10 4.05 9.36 -5.50
C LYS A 10 3.15 10.59 -5.36
N ILE A 11 2.06 10.61 -6.12
CA ILE A 11 1.02 11.65 -6.12
C ILE A 11 -0.34 10.94 -6.13
N ALA A 12 -1.33 11.48 -5.42
CA ALA A 12 -2.60 10.81 -5.17
C ALA A 12 -3.46 10.67 -6.43
N GLU A 13 -3.32 11.62 -7.36
CA GLU A 13 -4.04 11.69 -8.64
C GLU A 13 -3.74 10.46 -9.52
N ASN A 14 -2.56 9.86 -9.37
CA ASN A 14 -2.17 8.67 -10.14
C ASN A 14 -2.81 7.37 -9.61
N ALA A 15 -3.51 7.41 -8.46
CA ALA A 15 -4.05 6.21 -7.84
C ALA A 15 -5.14 5.53 -8.70
N ILE A 16 -6.01 6.32 -9.32
CA ILE A 16 -7.10 5.80 -10.16
C ILE A 16 -6.52 5.08 -11.39
N ASP A 17 -5.57 5.71 -12.07
CA ASP A 17 -4.96 5.13 -13.27
C ASP A 17 -4.11 3.91 -12.92
N ALA A 18 -3.46 3.88 -11.76
CA ALA A 18 -2.78 2.70 -11.26
C ALA A 18 -3.76 1.52 -11.03
N CYS A 19 -4.93 1.75 -10.42
CA CYS A 19 -5.95 0.71 -10.26
C CYS A 19 -6.48 0.20 -11.61
N LYS A 20 -6.72 1.11 -12.58
CA LYS A 20 -7.15 0.75 -13.95
C LYS A 20 -6.10 -0.09 -14.68
N ASP A 21 -4.84 0.31 -14.60
CA ASP A 21 -3.70 -0.39 -15.21
C ASP A 21 -3.53 -1.81 -14.65
N ILE A 22 -3.70 -1.97 -13.34
CA ILE A 22 -3.62 -3.29 -12.68
C ILE A 22 -4.83 -4.14 -13.07
N GLY A 23 -6.01 -3.51 -13.19
CA GLY A 23 -7.28 -4.17 -13.43
C GLY A 23 -7.83 -4.88 -12.17
N GLY A 24 -9.01 -5.50 -12.31
CA GLY A 24 -9.70 -6.17 -11.21
C GLY A 24 -10.76 -5.29 -10.53
N ASN A 25 -11.25 -5.75 -9.38
CA ASN A 25 -12.30 -5.09 -8.59
C ASN A 25 -11.89 -4.83 -7.13
N LYS A 26 -10.70 -5.29 -6.73
CA LYS A 26 -10.11 -5.08 -5.41
C LYS A 26 -8.60 -4.96 -5.54
N TRP A 27 -8.01 -4.17 -4.65
CA TRP A 27 -6.57 -3.92 -4.61
C TRP A 27 -6.09 -3.85 -3.17
N VAL A 28 -4.80 -4.09 -2.96
CA VAL A 28 -4.15 -3.79 -1.70
C VAL A 28 -3.30 -2.53 -1.89
N VAL A 29 -3.50 -1.55 -1.01
CA VAL A 29 -2.70 -0.33 -0.97
C VAL A 29 -1.75 -0.38 0.22
N LYS A 30 -0.47 -0.12 -0.02
CA LYS A 30 0.62 -0.29 0.95
C LYS A 30 1.52 0.94 0.99
N ALA A 31 1.55 1.63 2.12
CA ALA A 31 2.52 2.68 2.37
C ALA A 31 3.95 2.12 2.32
N GLN A 32 4.83 2.82 1.63
CA GLN A 32 6.23 2.44 1.50
C GLN A 32 7.08 3.17 2.54
N VAL A 33 7.52 2.41 3.54
CA VAL A 33 8.49 2.79 4.57
C VAL A 33 9.42 1.60 4.81
N HIS A 34 10.63 1.83 5.34
CA HIS A 34 11.60 0.76 5.57
C HIS A 34 11.22 -0.16 6.73
N ALA A 35 10.49 0.37 7.72
CA ALA A 35 10.02 -0.40 8.87
C ALA A 35 8.90 -1.40 8.50
N GLY A 36 8.85 -2.53 9.20
CA GLY A 36 7.73 -3.45 9.21
C GLY A 36 6.57 -2.95 10.08
N GLY A 37 5.60 -3.82 10.37
CA GLY A 37 4.43 -3.45 11.21
C GLY A 37 3.38 -2.54 10.58
N ARG A 38 3.58 -2.14 9.32
CA ARG A 38 2.70 -1.23 8.56
C ARG A 38 1.21 -1.59 8.61
N GLY A 39 0.86 -2.88 8.51
CA GLY A 39 -0.54 -3.31 8.57
C GLY A 39 -1.24 -2.95 9.89
N LYS A 40 -0.54 -3.11 11.03
CA LYS A 40 -1.08 -2.74 12.34
C LYS A 40 -1.22 -1.21 12.50
N SER A 41 -0.41 -0.45 11.78
CA SER A 41 -0.45 1.02 11.75
C SER A 41 -1.41 1.60 10.70
N GLY A 42 -2.21 0.77 10.02
CA GLY A 42 -3.11 1.22 8.95
C GLY A 42 -2.41 1.57 7.63
N GLY A 43 -1.13 1.24 7.50
CA GLY A 43 -0.32 1.42 6.30
C GLY A 43 -0.48 0.32 5.24
N VAL A 44 -1.38 -0.63 5.47
CA VAL A 44 -1.80 -1.65 4.49
C VAL A 44 -3.31 -1.78 4.58
N LYS A 45 -4.01 -1.66 3.45
CA LYS A 45 -5.48 -1.74 3.39
C LYS A 45 -5.94 -2.47 2.13
N LEU A 46 -6.96 -3.32 2.27
CA LEU A 46 -7.73 -3.86 1.14
C LEU A 46 -8.81 -2.85 0.77
N ILE A 47 -8.92 -2.54 -0.52
CA ILE A 47 -9.89 -1.58 -1.06
C ILE A 47 -10.69 -2.19 -2.20
N SER A 48 -11.88 -1.65 -2.46
CA SER A 48 -12.81 -2.16 -3.50
C SER A 48 -13.19 -1.11 -4.54
N SER A 49 -12.64 0.11 -4.46
CA SER A 49 -12.84 1.18 -5.42
C SER A 49 -11.54 1.92 -5.70
N PRO A 50 -11.32 2.45 -6.92
CA PRO A 50 -10.19 3.35 -7.20
C PRO A 50 -10.20 4.62 -6.33
N GLU A 51 -11.38 5.08 -5.91
CA GLU A 51 -11.55 6.24 -5.03
C GLU A 51 -10.95 5.98 -3.64
N ASP A 52 -11.12 4.78 -3.08
CA ASP A 52 -10.49 4.38 -1.82
C ASP A 52 -8.96 4.44 -1.91
N ALA A 53 -8.38 4.23 -3.11
CA ALA A 53 -6.95 4.34 -3.33
C ALA A 53 -6.46 5.80 -3.26
N VAL A 54 -7.26 6.74 -3.80
CA VAL A 54 -7.00 8.17 -3.69
C VAL A 54 -7.07 8.62 -2.24
N ASP A 55 -8.11 8.19 -1.50
CA ASP A 55 -8.26 8.51 -0.08
C ASP A 55 -7.09 7.98 0.75
N PHE A 56 -6.66 6.75 0.49
CA PHE A 56 -5.48 6.18 1.15
C PHE A 56 -4.20 6.93 0.79
N ALA A 57 -4.03 7.34 -0.46
CA ALA A 57 -2.88 8.13 -0.89
C ALA A 57 -2.85 9.50 -0.21
N ASN A 58 -3.98 10.23 -0.15
CA ASN A 58 -4.13 11.49 0.57
C ASN A 58 -3.96 11.34 2.09
N GLN A 59 -4.34 10.18 2.63
CA GLN A 59 -4.13 9.88 4.04
C GLN A 59 -2.63 9.77 4.37
N TRP A 60 -1.81 9.19 3.49
CA TRP A 60 -0.45 8.79 3.86
C TRP A 60 0.66 9.58 3.18
N LEU A 61 0.55 9.95 1.90
CA LEU A 61 1.61 10.66 1.19
C LEU A 61 1.96 11.98 1.89
N GLY A 62 3.25 12.20 2.12
CA GLY A 62 3.77 13.38 2.83
C GLY A 62 3.59 13.34 4.34
N LYS A 63 2.95 12.31 4.90
CA LYS A 63 2.80 12.12 6.36
C LYS A 63 3.83 11.11 6.89
N ARG A 64 4.06 11.16 8.20
CA ARG A 64 4.95 10.21 8.89
C ARG A 64 4.14 9.06 9.47
N MET A 65 4.63 7.85 9.24
CA MET A 65 4.04 6.62 9.75
C MET A 65 4.86 6.11 10.94
N VAL A 66 4.20 6.04 12.08
CA VAL A 66 4.73 5.37 13.27
C VAL A 66 4.29 3.92 13.26
N THR A 67 5.24 3.01 13.45
CA THR A 67 5.01 1.58 13.64
C THR A 67 5.72 1.14 14.91
N TYR A 68 5.46 -0.09 15.38
CA TYR A 68 6.21 -0.63 16.53
C TYR A 68 7.71 -0.81 16.25
N GLN A 69 8.16 -0.68 14.99
CA GLN A 69 9.56 -0.77 14.58
C GLN A 69 10.18 0.59 14.21
N THR A 70 9.44 1.70 14.37
CA THR A 70 10.00 3.05 14.22
C THR A 70 10.19 3.70 15.58
N ASP A 71 10.89 4.83 15.61
CA ASP A 71 10.82 5.77 16.73
C ASP A 71 9.47 6.49 16.78
N GLU A 72 9.30 7.37 17.76
CA GLU A 72 8.11 8.21 17.95
C GLU A 72 7.88 9.20 16.80
N GLN A 73 8.92 9.52 16.01
CA GLN A 73 8.82 10.42 14.87
C GLN A 73 8.30 9.71 13.62
N GLY A 74 8.50 8.40 13.52
CA GLY A 74 8.07 7.60 12.38
C GLY A 74 8.81 7.92 11.08
N GLN A 75 8.44 7.22 10.01
CA GLN A 75 9.07 7.35 8.69
C GLN A 75 8.15 8.07 7.70
N LEU A 76 8.72 8.98 6.91
CA LEU A 76 7.97 9.71 5.87
C LEU A 76 7.51 8.75 4.76
N VAL A 77 6.21 8.78 4.46
CA VAL A 77 5.64 8.03 3.34
C VAL A 77 5.71 8.88 2.08
N ASN A 78 6.69 8.58 1.21
CA ASN A 78 6.88 9.28 -0.06
C ASN A 78 6.26 8.54 -1.27
N ALA A 79 5.78 7.31 -1.04
CA ALA A 79 5.21 6.47 -2.08
C ALA A 79 4.19 5.49 -1.51
N ILE A 80 3.19 5.17 -2.32
CA ILE A 80 2.22 4.10 -2.07
C ILE A 80 2.39 3.05 -3.17
N LEU A 81 2.41 1.78 -2.77
CA LEU A 81 2.29 0.65 -3.69
C LEU A 81 0.83 0.25 -3.76
N ILE A 82 0.29 0.13 -4.98
CA ILE A 82 -1.03 -0.43 -5.26
C ILE A 82 -0.79 -1.75 -5.98
N GLU A 83 -1.42 -2.82 -5.52
CA GLU A 83 -1.26 -4.14 -6.12
C GLU A 83 -2.59 -4.88 -6.27
N GLU A 84 -2.58 -5.83 -7.20
CA GLU A 84 -3.65 -6.80 -7.41
C GLU A 84 -4.02 -7.53 -6.11
N CYS A 85 -5.32 -7.65 -5.84
CA CYS A 85 -5.81 -8.53 -4.78
C CYS A 85 -5.79 -9.99 -5.25
N ILE A 86 -5.11 -10.86 -4.51
CA ILE A 86 -4.99 -12.30 -4.80
C ILE A 86 -5.50 -13.08 -3.60
N ASP A 87 -6.18 -14.20 -3.87
CA ASP A 87 -6.60 -15.14 -2.83
C ASP A 87 -5.39 -15.94 -2.31
N ILE A 88 -5.13 -15.81 -1.02
CA ILE A 88 -4.02 -16.49 -0.35
C ILE A 88 -4.53 -17.83 0.21
N ALA A 89 -4.11 -18.94 -0.40
CA ALA A 89 -4.46 -20.28 0.08
C ALA A 89 -3.60 -20.72 1.28
N GLN A 90 -2.33 -20.32 1.30
CA GLN A 90 -1.39 -20.66 2.35
C GLN A 90 -0.31 -19.58 2.47
N GLU A 91 0.07 -19.24 3.69
CA GLU A 91 1.21 -18.36 3.98
C GLU A 91 2.37 -19.20 4.51
N LEU A 92 3.55 -19.03 3.91
CA LEU A 92 4.78 -19.71 4.30
C LEU A 92 5.86 -18.67 4.62
N TYR A 93 6.76 -18.99 5.53
CA TYR A 93 7.92 -18.16 5.85
C TYR A 93 9.18 -18.76 5.23
N LEU A 94 9.95 -17.93 4.51
CA LEU A 94 11.24 -18.27 3.90
C LEU A 94 12.20 -17.10 4.10
N SER A 95 13.45 -17.39 4.48
CA SER A 95 14.49 -16.40 4.79
C SER A 95 15.77 -16.68 4.03
#